data_AF-A0A371ED64-F1
#
_entry.id   AF-A0A371ED64-F1
#
_cell.length_a   1.000
_cell.length_b   1.000
_cell.length_c   1.000
_cell.angle_alpha   90.00
_cell.angle_beta   90.00
_cell.angle_gamma   90.00
#
_symmetry.space_group_name_H-M   'P 1'
#
loop_
_entity.id
_entity.type
_entity.pdbx_description
1 polymer ?
#
loop_
_entity_poly.entity_id
_entity_poly.type
_entity_poly.pdbx_seq_one_letter_code
_entity_poly.pdbx_strand_id
1 'polypeptide(L)'
;MIHKISETQIFKKSTTFYKIEAEVKRLDQLKASKTKELFQKKREELELICKKSHVEIPLREEMNNIINLINSGEIDHSDLLLSMDEQISRAKEEAYSRKAIMEKVE
;
A
#
# COMPACT_ATOMS: atom_id res chain seq x y z
N MET A 1 -53.50 -3.79 4.03
CA MET A 1 -52.63 -3.98 2.84
C MET A 1 -51.46 -2.99 2.83
N ILE A 2 -51.70 -1.69 3.02
CA ILE A 2 -50.64 -0.64 3.04
C ILE A 2 -49.55 -0.91 4.10
N HIS A 3 -49.90 -1.22 5.35
CA HIS A 3 -48.92 -1.53 6.41
C HIS A 3 -47.94 -2.67 6.06
N LYS A 4 -48.44 -3.76 5.46
CA LYS A 4 -47.63 -4.92 5.07
C LYS A 4 -46.65 -4.61 3.93
N ILE A 5 -47.04 -3.71 3.03
CA ILE A 5 -46.16 -3.19 1.97
C ILE A 5 -45.04 -2.36 2.61
N SER A 6 -45.37 -1.44 3.52
CA SER A 6 -44.40 -0.60 4.22
C SER A 6 -43.36 -1.41 5.01
N GLU A 7 -43.80 -2.43 5.75
CA GLU A 7 -42.90 -3.35 6.48
C GLU A 7 -41.94 -4.11 5.55
N THR A 8 -42.45 -4.60 4.42
CA THR A 8 -41.63 -5.32 3.43
C THR A 8 -40.55 -4.41 2.83
N GLN A 9 -40.87 -3.15 2.58
CA GLN A 9 -39.91 -2.17 2.04
C GLN A 9 -38.85 -1.78 3.07
N ILE A 10 -39.22 -1.66 4.35
CA ILE A 10 -38.27 -1.42 5.45
C ILE A 10 -37.31 -2.60 5.61
N PHE A 11 -37.82 -3.83 5.61
CA PHE A 11 -36.99 -5.03 5.72
C PHE A 11 -36.01 -5.16 4.55
N LYS A 12 -36.47 -4.91 3.32
CA LYS A 12 -35.61 -4.88 2.13
C LYS A 12 -34.51 -3.81 2.24
N LYS A 13 -34.86 -2.58 2.65
CA LYS A 13 -33.89 -1.49 2.84
C LYS A 13 -32.83 -1.84 3.88
N SER A 14 -33.25 -2.41 5.01
CA SER A 14 -32.36 -2.89 6.08
C SER A 14 -31.42 -3.99 5.57
N THR A 15 -31.94 -4.97 4.83
CA THR A 15 -31.13 -6.04 4.23
C THR A 15 -30.09 -5.48 3.25
N THR A 16 -30.48 -4.50 2.41
CA THR A 16 -29.56 -3.85 1.47
C THR A 16 -28.47 -3.06 2.20
N PHE A 17 -28.82 -2.36 3.27
CA PHE A 17 -27.85 -1.62 4.08
C PHE A 17 -26.76 -2.53 4.66
N TYR A 18 -27.13 -3.64 5.31
CA TYR A 18 -26.16 -4.60 5.84
C TYR A 18 -25.26 -5.23 4.76
N LYS A 19 -25.81 -5.48 3.56
CA LYS A 19 -25.02 -5.96 2.42
C LYS A 19 -23.98 -4.93 1.97
N ILE A 20 -24.36 -3.65 1.93
CA ILE A 20 -23.45 -2.56 1.57
C ILE A 20 -22.34 -2.44 2.62
N GLU A 21 -22.68 -2.43 3.92
CA GLU A 21 -21.67 -2.37 4.98
C GLU A 21 -20.70 -3.55 4.95
N ALA A 22 -21.21 -4.76 4.74
CA ALA A 22 -20.37 -5.95 4.59
C ALA A 22 -19.44 -5.85 3.38
N GLU A 23 -19.93 -5.33 2.25
CA GLU A 23 -19.13 -5.15 1.04
C GLU A 23 -18.08 -4.05 1.19
N VAL A 24 -18.40 -2.93 1.85
CA VAL A 24 -17.42 -1.88 2.17
C VAL A 24 -16.30 -2.47 3.02
N LYS A 25 -16.62 -3.20 4.10
CA LYS A 25 -15.62 -3.84 4.94
C LYS A 25 -14.75 -4.83 4.18
N ARG A 26 -15.34 -5.62 3.27
CA ARG A 26 -14.60 -6.57 2.41
C ARG A 26 -13.65 -5.83 1.46
N LEU A 27 -14.09 -4.70 0.90
CA LEU A 27 -13.28 -3.86 0.01
C LEU A 27 -12.13 -3.19 0.77
N ASP A 28 -12.35 -2.71 1.99
CA ASP A 28 -11.29 -2.12 2.81
C ASP A 28 -10.19 -3.13 3.12
N GLN A 29 -10.57 -4.37 3.48
CA GLN A 29 -9.63 -5.47 3.70
C GLN A 29 -8.85 -5.83 2.43
N LEU A 30 -9.53 -5.85 1.28
CA LEU A 30 -8.89 -6.10 -0.02
C LEU A 30 -7.91 -4.98 -0.37
N LYS A 31 -8.28 -3.71 -0.17
CA LYS A 31 -7.44 -2.54 -0.41
C LYS A 31 -6.17 -2.63 0.45
N ALA A 32 -6.31 -2.84 1.75
CA ALA A 32 -5.16 -3.00 2.65
C ALA A 32 -4.25 -4.16 2.23
N SER A 33 -4.83 -5.31 1.86
CA SER A 33 -4.06 -6.48 1.40
C SER A 33 -3.26 -6.17 0.12
N LYS A 34 -3.86 -5.44 -0.82
CA LYS A 34 -3.21 -5.05 -2.09
C LYS A 34 -2.15 -3.97 -1.89
N THR A 35 -2.41 -2.98 -1.03
CA THR A 35 -1.40 -1.98 -0.64
C THR A 35 -0.19 -2.65 -0.01
N LYS A 36 -0.39 -3.63 0.88
CA LYS A 36 0.70 -4.40 1.50
C LYS A 36 1.53 -5.17 0.47
N GLU A 37 0.88 -5.87 -0.45
CA GLU A 37 1.56 -6.60 -1.53
C GLU A 37 2.44 -5.67 -2.38
N LEU A 38 1.89 -4.51 -2.77
CA LEU A 38 2.61 -3.55 -3.60
C LEU A 38 3.74 -2.85 -2.84
N PHE A 39 3.50 -2.47 -1.58
CA PHE A 39 4.53 -1.91 -0.71
C PHE A 39 5.73 -2.86 -0.56
N GLN A 40 5.48 -4.15 -0.35
CA GLN A 40 6.54 -5.15 -0.25
C GLN A 40 7.38 -5.25 -1.53
N LYS A 41 6.74 -5.30 -2.70
CA LYS A 41 7.45 -5.33 -4.00
C LYS A 41 8.30 -4.08 -4.21
N LYS A 42 7.77 -2.90 -3.93
CA LYS A 42 8.51 -1.64 -4.04
C LYS A 42 9.69 -1.59 -3.07
N ARG A 43 9.51 -2.09 -1.85
CA ARG A 43 10.60 -2.20 -0.87
C ARG A 43 11.70 -3.13 -1.37
N GLU A 44 11.36 -4.31 -1.89
CA GLU A 44 12.34 -5.25 -2.45
C GLU A 44 13.10 -4.65 -3.63
N GLU A 45 12.42 -3.90 -4.51
CA GLU A 45 13.06 -3.17 -5.61
C GLU A 45 14.06 -2.14 -5.09
N LEU A 46 13.66 -1.32 -4.12
CA LEU A 46 14.53 -0.31 -3.50
C LEU A 46 15.77 -0.96 -2.85
N GLU A 47 15.58 -2.01 -2.05
CA GLU A 47 16.67 -2.75 -1.41
C GLU A 47 17.65 -3.33 -2.43
N LEU A 48 17.15 -3.86 -3.54
CA LEU A 48 17.99 -4.41 -4.60
C LEU A 48 18.84 -3.31 -5.28
N ILE A 49 18.25 -2.15 -5.56
CA ILE A 49 18.97 -1.01 -6.16
C ILE A 49 20.05 -0.52 -5.20
N CYS A 50 19.70 -0.27 -3.94
CA CYS A 50 20.65 0.18 -2.92
C CYS A 50 21.80 -0.81 -2.74
N LYS A 51 21.49 -2.11 -2.65
CA LYS A 51 22.51 -3.16 -2.52
C LYS A 51 23.48 -3.19 -3.71
N LYS A 52 22.96 -3.12 -4.94
CA LYS A 52 23.79 -3.12 -6.16
C LYS A 52 24.61 -1.85 -6.32
N SER A 53 24.11 -0.73 -5.80
CA SER A 53 24.75 0.57 -5.94
C SER A 53 25.66 0.96 -4.76
N HIS A 54 25.80 0.06 -3.77
CA HIS A 54 26.43 0.36 -2.48
C HIS A 54 25.91 1.68 -1.86
N VAL A 55 24.62 1.96 -2.07
CA VAL A 55 23.90 3.07 -1.45
C VAL A 55 23.26 2.54 -0.17
N GLU A 56 23.28 3.35 0.88
CA GLU A 56 22.61 3.01 2.13
C GLU A 56 21.10 2.84 1.90
N ILE A 57 20.51 1.80 2.50
CA ILE A 57 19.07 1.60 2.45
C ILE A 57 18.43 2.54 3.46
N PRO A 58 17.61 3.53 3.04
CA PRO A 58 16.93 4.36 4.01
C PRO A 58 15.99 3.49 4.86
N LEU A 59 16.17 3.55 6.18
CA LEU A 59 15.07 3.41 7.15
C LEU A 59 14.44 2.00 7.25
N ARG A 60 15.28 0.95 7.29
CA ARG A 60 14.85 -0.45 7.50
C ARG A 60 13.94 -0.65 8.72
N GLU A 61 14.14 0.11 9.81
CA GLU A 61 13.31 0.03 11.03
C GLU A 61 11.93 0.67 10.88
N GLU A 62 11.82 1.83 10.21
CA GLU A 62 10.54 2.51 9.99
C GLU A 62 9.61 1.68 9.10
N MET A 63 10.18 0.95 8.14
CA MET A 63 9.43 0.10 7.20
C MET A 63 8.69 -1.07 7.86
N ASN A 64 9.08 -1.52 9.06
CA ASN A 64 8.42 -2.63 9.73
C ASN A 64 7.08 -2.20 10.35
N ASN A 65 6.96 -0.94 10.79
CA ASN A 65 5.73 -0.41 11.37
C ASN A 65 4.67 -0.08 10.32
N ILE A 66 5.07 0.17 9.07
CA ILE A 66 4.18 0.52 7.95
C ILE A 66 3.11 -0.54 7.69
N ILE A 67 3.42 -1.84 7.83
CA ILE A 67 2.43 -2.91 7.60
C ILE A 67 1.27 -2.82 8.60
N ASN A 68 1.56 -2.47 9.85
CA ASN A 68 0.51 -2.29 10.87
C ASN A 68 -0.35 -1.07 10.56
N LEU A 69 0.27 0.04 10.14
CA LEU A 69 -0.43 1.26 9.72
C LEU A 69 -1.32 1.05 8.49
N ILE A 70 -0.89 0.21 7.52
CA ILE A 70 -1.73 -0.17 6.38
C ILE A 70 -2.99 -0.91 6.85
N ASN A 71 -2.84 -1.83 7.80
CA ASN A 71 -3.96 -2.64 8.31
C ASN A 71 -4.93 -1.82 9.18
N SER A 72 -4.42 -0.86 9.97
CA SER A 72 -5.27 0.03 10.77
C SER A 72 -5.94 1.11 9.93
N GLY A 73 -5.43 1.36 8.71
CA GLY A 73 -5.93 2.43 7.85
C GLY A 73 -5.52 3.83 8.32
N GLU A 74 -4.55 3.92 9.24
CA GLU A 74 -4.04 5.19 9.78
C GLU A 74 -3.19 5.95 8.76
N ILE A 75 -2.59 5.25 7.80
CA ILE A 75 -1.82 5.86 6.71
C ILE A 75 -2.64 5.88 5.43
N ASP A 76 -2.57 6.99 4.69
CA ASP A 76 -3.10 7.02 3.33
C ASP A 76 -2.28 6.09 2.42
N HIS A 77 -2.99 5.14 1.81
CA HIS A 77 -2.34 4.11 1.00
C HIS A 77 -1.75 4.67 -0.29
N SER A 78 -2.35 5.71 -0.87
CA SER A 78 -1.87 6.32 -2.11
C SER A 78 -0.61 7.13 -1.86
N ASP A 79 -0.60 7.96 -0.82
CA ASP A 79 0.56 8.76 -0.43
C ASP A 79 1.75 7.88 -0.04
N LEU A 80 1.50 6.79 0.68
CA LEU A 80 2.54 5.80 1.01
C LEU A 80 3.20 5.23 -0.25
N LEU A 81 2.39 4.81 -1.23
CA LEU A 81 2.91 4.19 -2.45
C LEU A 81 3.64 5.20 -3.34
N LEU A 82 3.17 6.46 -3.39
CA LEU A 82 3.85 7.56 -4.07
C LEU A 82 5.21 7.85 -3.43
N SER A 83 5.28 7.93 -2.10
CA SER A 83 6.54 8.12 -1.38
C SER A 83 7.55 7.01 -1.68
N MET A 84 7.09 5.76 -1.79
CA MET A 84 7.94 4.63 -2.19
C MET A 84 8.45 4.78 -3.63
N ASP A 85 7.62 5.24 -4.56
CA ASP A 85 8.02 5.51 -5.93
C ASP A 85 9.08 6.61 -6.04
N GLU A 86 8.93 7.68 -5.26
CA GLU A 86 9.92 8.75 -5.18
C GLU A 86 11.27 8.26 -4.62
N GLN A 87 11.23 7.41 -3.57
CA GLN A 87 12.45 6.81 -3.02
C GLN A 87 13.15 5.92 -4.04
N ILE A 88 12.39 5.09 -4.77
CA ILE A 88 12.94 4.26 -5.85
C ILE A 88 13.55 5.13 -6.95
N SER A 89 12.90 6.22 -7.36
CA SER A 89 13.43 7.13 -8.39
C SER A 89 14.78 7.72 -7.95
N ARG A 90 14.84 8.26 -6.73
CA ARG A 90 16.09 8.80 -6.16
C ARG A 90 17.19 7.75 -6.09
N ALA A 91 16.87 6.53 -5.68
CA ALA A 91 17.85 5.44 -5.63
C ALA A 91 18.36 5.05 -7.03
N LYS A 92 17.50 5.05 -8.05
CA LYS A 92 17.89 4.81 -9.45
C LYS A 92 18.82 5.92 -9.97
N GLU A 93 18.51 7.17 -9.69
CA GLU A 93 19.33 8.33 -10.07
C GLU A 93 20.72 8.27 -9.42
N GLU A 94 20.78 7.97 -8.12
CA GLU A 94 22.06 7.82 -7.40
C GLU A 94 22.86 6.61 -7.89
N ALA A 95 22.19 5.48 -8.15
CA ALA A 95 22.85 4.32 -8.74
C ALA A 95 23.45 4.64 -10.13
N TYR A 96 22.73 5.44 -10.94
CA TYR A 96 23.21 5.87 -12.25
C TYR A 96 24.41 6.81 -12.13
N SER A 97 24.38 7.78 -11.21
CA SER A 97 25.48 8.72 -10.99
C SER A 97 26.77 8.02 -10.56
N ARG A 98 26.66 6.95 -9.77
CA ARG A 98 27.81 6.15 -9.28
C ARG A 98 28.34 5.12 -10.27
N LYS A 99 27.61 4.82 -11.34
CA LYS A 99 27.93 3.71 -12.27
C LYS A 99 29.38 3.74 -12.77
N ALA A 100 29.85 4.90 -13.21
CA ALA A 100 31.21 5.06 -13.75
C ALA A 100 32.33 4.87 -12.70
N ILE A 101 32.02 5.00 -11.42
CA ILE A 101 32.94 4.72 -10.31
C ILE A 101 32.94 3.22 -10.02
N MET A 102 31.77 2.59 -9.99
CA MET A 102 31.60 1.15 -9.73
C MET A 102 32.37 0.28 -10.73
N GLU A 103 32.28 0.62 -12.03
CA GLU A 103 32.95 -0.09 -13.12
C GLU A 103 34.49 -0.10 -13.00
N LYS A 104 35.06 0.72 -12.11
CA LYS A 104 36.50 0.78 -11.82
C LYS A 104 36.90 0.06 -10.54
N VAL A 105 35.94 -0.30 -9.69
CA VAL A 105 36.14 -0.93 -8.38
C VAL A 105 35.82 -2.44 -8.43
N GLU A 106 34.91 -2.85 -9.30
CA GLU A 106 34.67 -4.25 -9.70
C GLU A 106 35.73 -4.77 -10.69
#